data_AF-A0A947H8C5-F1
#
_entry.id   AF-A0A947H8C5-F1
#
_cell.length_a   1.000
_cell.length_b   1.000
_cell.length_c   1.000
_cell.angle_alpha   90.00
_cell.angle_beta   90.00
_cell.angle_gamma   90.00
#
_symmetry.space_group_name_H-M   'P 1'
#
loop_
_entity.id
_entity.type
_entity.pdbx_description
1 polymer ?
#
loop_
_entity_poly.entity_id
_entity_poly.type
_entity_poly.pdbx_seq_one_letter_code
_entity_poly.pdbx_strand_id
1 'polypeptide(L)'
;MTLHIGANEGQFLKMGIEEMSARALRIESLNLLGSSDADSHLKAQNAIGVLGEALDQVNLQRSRLGAYQNRLEYTIQNLQISRENLTASESRIRDADIAAETANLTRAQILVQAGTSVLSQANLVPQSALNLLG
;
A
#
# COMPACT_ATOMS: atom_id res chain seq x y z
N MET A 1 11.43 -8.33 14.64
CA MET A 1 10.77 -7.04 14.31
C MET A 1 9.41 -7.31 13.69
N THR A 2 8.44 -6.42 13.87
CA THR A 2 7.11 -6.55 13.26
C THR A 2 6.88 -5.38 12.31
N LEU A 3 6.67 -5.67 11.03
CA LEU A 3 6.39 -4.67 10.01
C LEU A 3 4.87 -4.60 9.78
N HIS A 4 4.29 -3.41 9.77
CA HIS A 4 2.91 -3.23 9.30
C HIS A 4 2.94 -3.19 7.77
N ILE A 5 2.25 -4.14 7.12
CA ILE A 5 2.31 -4.36 5.68
C ILE A 5 0.92 -4.24 5.07
N GLY A 6 0.18 -3.18 5.41
CA GLY A 6 -1.24 -3.14 5.10
C GLY A 6 -1.94 -1.88 5.58
N ALA A 7 -3.17 -1.70 5.11
CA ALA A 7 -4.03 -0.58 5.48
C ALA A 7 -4.99 -0.91 6.65
N ASN A 8 -5.15 -2.19 6.97
CA ASN A 8 -6.13 -2.67 7.94
C ASN A 8 -5.46 -3.28 9.19
N GLU A 9 -6.18 -3.24 10.31
CA GLU A 9 -5.73 -3.84 11.57
C GLU A 9 -5.40 -5.34 11.41
N GLY A 10 -4.30 -5.77 12.02
CA GLY A 10 -3.85 -7.18 11.98
C GLY A 10 -2.93 -7.52 10.80
N GLN A 11 -2.70 -6.61 9.85
CA GLN A 11 -1.80 -6.84 8.70
C GLN A 11 -0.32 -6.64 9.08
N PHE A 12 0.19 -7.53 9.93
CA PHE A 12 1.58 -7.51 10.40
C PHE A 12 2.39 -8.68 9.86
N LEU A 13 3.63 -8.38 9.46
CA LEU A 13 4.65 -9.36 9.15
C LEU A 13 5.68 -9.39 10.28
N LYS A 14 5.73 -10.50 11.03
CA LYS A 14 6.80 -10.73 12.00
C LYS A 14 8.03 -11.26 11.26
N MET A 15 9.08 -10.45 11.18
CA MET A 15 10.36 -10.79 10.58
C MET A 15 11.39 -11.01 11.68
N GLY A 16 12.06 -12.16 11.63
CA GLY A 16 13.13 -12.51 12.54
C GLY A 16 14.22 -13.26 11.81
N ILE A 17 15.47 -12.93 12.14
CA ILE A 17 16.62 -13.76 11.82
C ILE A 17 16.95 -14.48 13.11
N GLU A 18 16.86 -15.81 13.08
CA GLU A 18 17.34 -16.65 14.18
C GLU A 18 18.87 -16.46 14.32
N GLU A 19 19.42 -16.73 15.49
CA GLU A 19 20.86 -16.56 15.70
C GLU A 19 21.65 -17.50 14.77
N MET A 20 22.48 -16.95 13.88
CA MET A 20 23.31 -17.70 12.93
C MET A 20 24.80 -17.68 13.32
N SER A 21 25.10 -17.54 14.61
CA SER A 21 26.48 -17.55 15.11
C SER A 21 27.09 -18.95 14.98
N ALA A 22 28.43 -19.05 14.96
CA ALA A 22 29.12 -20.35 14.93
C ALA A 22 28.74 -21.27 16.11
N ARG A 23 28.32 -20.67 17.24
CA ARG A 23 27.79 -21.39 18.41
C ARG A 23 26.39 -21.95 18.15
N ALA A 24 25.49 -21.12 17.65
CA ALA A 24 24.12 -21.52 17.33
C ALA A 24 24.08 -22.60 16.22
N LEU A 25 25.00 -22.49 15.26
CA LEU A 25 25.19 -23.47 14.17
C LEU A 25 26.06 -24.67 14.55
N ARG A 26 26.53 -24.77 15.81
CA ARG A 26 27.34 -25.88 16.35
C ARG A 26 28.69 -26.12 15.65
N ILE A 27 29.24 -25.10 14.98
CA ILE A 27 30.52 -25.18 14.25
C ILE A 27 31.71 -24.78 15.15
N GLU A 28 31.47 -24.05 16.24
CA GLU A 28 32.54 -23.52 17.13
C GLU A 28 33.41 -24.63 17.77
N SER A 29 32.82 -25.79 18.09
CA SER A 29 33.49 -26.89 18.79
C SER A 29 33.92 -28.03 17.87
N LEU A 30 34.06 -27.79 16.57
CA LEU A 30 34.42 -28.83 15.60
C LEU A 30 35.90 -29.19 15.75
N ASN A 31 36.17 -30.38 16.29
CA ASN A 31 37.53 -30.90 16.41
C ASN A 31 37.76 -32.00 15.37
N LEU A 32 38.73 -31.78 14.49
CA LEU A 32 39.12 -32.72 13.44
C LEU A 32 40.28 -33.64 13.87
N LEU A 33 40.92 -33.34 15.00
CA LEU A 33 42.10 -34.07 15.47
C LEU A 33 41.67 -35.21 16.40
N GLY A 34 42.06 -36.43 16.03
CA GLY A 34 41.93 -37.64 16.82
C GLY A 34 43.24 -38.09 17.44
N SER A 35 43.15 -38.97 18.45
CA SER A 35 44.35 -39.61 19.04
C SER A 35 44.99 -40.66 18.12
N SER A 36 44.32 -41.00 17.01
CA SER A 36 44.80 -41.88 15.95
C SER A 36 44.26 -41.42 14.58
N ASP A 37 44.86 -41.92 13.49
CA ASP A 37 44.40 -41.59 12.12
C ASP A 37 42.94 -42.02 11.88
N ALA A 38 42.56 -43.21 12.37
CA ALA A 38 41.19 -43.70 12.28
C ALA A 38 40.17 -42.82 13.03
N ASP A 39 40.54 -42.30 14.20
CA ASP A 39 39.70 -41.37 14.97
C ASP A 39 39.56 -40.01 14.27
N SER A 40 40.64 -39.54 13.64
CA SER A 40 40.64 -38.29 12.85
C SER A 40 39.73 -38.40 11.63
N HIS A 41 39.71 -39.56 10.95
CA HIS A 41 38.78 -39.82 9.85
C HIS A 41 37.31 -39.80 10.29
N LEU A 42 36.97 -40.44 11.41
CA LEU A 42 35.60 -40.42 11.95
C LEU A 42 35.16 -39.01 12.35
N LYS A 43 36.05 -38.24 12.98
CA LYS A 43 35.79 -36.84 13.33
C LYS A 43 35.58 -35.95 12.11
N ALA A 44 36.37 -36.14 11.05
CA ALA A 44 36.17 -35.43 9.79
C ALA A 44 34.82 -35.76 9.14
N GLN A 45 34.38 -37.03 9.18
CA GLN A 45 33.07 -37.44 8.69
C GLN A 45 31.93 -36.77 9.46
N ASN A 46 32.03 -36.73 10.80
CA ASN A 46 31.06 -36.05 11.66
C ASN A 46 31.05 -34.54 11.41
N ALA A 47 32.23 -33.93 11.20
CA ALA A 47 32.35 -32.52 10.89
C ALA A 47 31.62 -32.14 9.60
N ILE A 48 31.69 -32.97 8.55
CA ILE A 48 30.93 -32.78 7.32
C ILE A 48 29.42 -32.80 7.60
N GLY A 49 28.95 -33.73 8.45
CA GLY A 49 27.55 -33.81 8.85
C GLY A 49 27.07 -32.53 9.55
N VAL A 50 27.82 -32.05 10.54
CA VAL A 50 27.50 -30.81 11.27
C VAL A 50 27.51 -29.59 10.35
N LEU A 51 28.46 -29.50 9.43
CA LEU A 51 28.50 -28.43 8.42
C LEU A 51 27.30 -28.49 7.47
N GLY A 52 26.86 -29.69 7.09
CA GLY A 52 25.64 -29.89 6.29
C GLY A 52 24.40 -29.36 7.02
N GLU A 53 24.21 -29.75 8.28
CA GLU A 53 23.10 -29.25 9.10
C GLU A 53 23.13 -27.72 9.27
N ALA A 54 24.32 -27.16 9.49
CA ALA A 54 24.48 -25.71 9.59
C ALA A 54 24.14 -24.99 8.28
N LEU A 55 24.54 -25.54 7.13
CA LEU A 55 24.17 -25.01 5.82
C LEU A 55 22.67 -25.07 5.60
N ASP A 56 22.02 -26.17 5.99
CA ASP A 56 20.57 -26.32 5.88
C ASP A 56 19.82 -25.29 6.74
N GLN A 57 20.29 -25.01 7.96
CA GLN A 57 19.71 -23.96 8.80
C GLN A 57 19.84 -22.57 8.17
N VAL A 58 21.02 -22.24 7.63
CA VAL A 58 21.23 -20.97 6.93
C VAL A 58 20.34 -20.86 5.69
N ASN A 59 20.23 -21.94 4.91
CA ASN A 59 19.38 -21.99 3.73
C ASN A 59 17.90 -21.86 4.08
N LEU A 60 17.45 -22.49 5.16
CA LEU A 60 16.09 -22.32 5.69
C LEU A 60 15.82 -20.87 6.07
N GLN A 61 16.76 -20.23 6.76
CA GLN A 61 16.63 -18.83 7.13
C GLN A 61 16.58 -17.92 5.89
N ARG A 62 17.42 -18.16 4.87
CA ARG A 62 17.37 -17.44 3.58
C ARG A 62 16.07 -17.66 2.82
N SER A 63 15.55 -18.89 2.83
CA SER A 63 14.25 -19.23 2.23
C SER A 63 13.11 -18.46 2.88
N ARG A 64 13.09 -18.40 4.23
CA ARG A 64 12.11 -17.59 4.99
C ARG A 64 12.21 -16.10 4.63
N LEU A 65 13.41 -15.56 4.50
CA LEU A 65 13.62 -14.16 4.06
C LEU A 65 13.09 -13.94 2.64
N GLY A 66 13.32 -14.87 1.71
CA GLY A 66 12.76 -14.81 0.35
C GLY A 66 11.23 -14.87 0.33
N ALA A 67 10.63 -15.70 1.19
CA ALA A 67 9.18 -15.73 1.35
C ALA A 67 8.61 -14.41 1.91
N TYR A 68 9.32 -13.78 2.85
CA TYR A 68 8.96 -12.44 3.33
C TYR A 68 9.05 -11.39 2.23
N GLN A 69 10.10 -11.41 1.40
CA GLN A 69 10.23 -10.50 0.25
C GLN A 69 9.05 -10.66 -0.74
N ASN A 70 8.71 -11.89 -1.12
CA ASN A 70 7.56 -12.16 -2.00
C ASN A 70 6.25 -11.60 -1.43
N ARG A 71 6.03 -11.81 -0.13
CA ARG A 71 4.83 -11.27 0.54
C ARG A 71 4.82 -9.74 0.54
N LEU A 72 5.96 -9.10 0.77
CA LEU A 72 6.09 -7.64 0.73
C LEU A 72 5.81 -7.10 -0.68
N GLU A 73 6.39 -7.71 -1.72
CA GLU A 73 6.16 -7.33 -3.12
C GLU A 73 4.67 -7.46 -3.50
N TYR A 74 4.05 -8.60 -3.17
CA TYR A 74 2.63 -8.79 -3.44
C TYR A 74 1.75 -7.77 -2.71
N THR A 75 2.10 -7.48 -1.46
CA THR A 75 1.39 -6.47 -0.67
C THR A 75 1.53 -5.07 -1.30
N ILE A 76 2.74 -4.70 -1.72
CA ILE A 76 2.99 -3.40 -2.37
C ILE A 76 2.14 -3.28 -3.64
N GLN A 77 2.12 -4.32 -4.48
CA GLN A 77 1.30 -4.34 -5.69
C GLN A 77 -0.19 -4.20 -5.37
N ASN A 78 -0.68 -4.94 -4.37
CA ASN A 78 -2.07 -4.86 -3.94
C ASN A 78 -2.45 -3.45 -3.43
N LEU A 79 -1.59 -2.85 -2.60
CA LEU A 79 -1.79 -1.50 -2.09
C LEU A 79 -1.78 -0.45 -3.21
N GLN A 80 -0.92 -0.61 -4.22
CA GLN A 80 -0.89 0.28 -5.38
C GLN A 80 -2.19 0.21 -6.19
N ILE A 81 -2.72 -0.99 -6.44
CA ILE A 81 -4.00 -1.18 -7.12
C ILE A 81 -5.15 -0.59 -6.28
N SER A 82 -5.15 -0.85 -4.98
CA SER A 82 -6.17 -0.29 -4.07
C SER A 82 -6.13 1.24 -4.07
N ARG A 83 -4.93 1.83 -4.03
CA ARG A 83 -4.74 3.28 -4.13
C ARG A 83 -5.28 3.84 -5.44
N GLU A 84 -4.97 3.20 -6.57
CA GLU A 84 -5.46 3.63 -7.88
C GLU A 84 -6.99 3.62 -7.94
N ASN A 85 -7.62 2.54 -7.45
CA ASN A 85 -9.08 2.43 -7.40
C ASN A 85 -9.72 3.48 -6.47
N LEU A 86 -9.11 3.77 -5.32
CA LEU A 86 -9.58 4.79 -4.40
C LEU A 86 -9.45 6.19 -5.00
N THR A 87 -8.31 6.51 -5.61
CA THR A 87 -8.09 7.81 -6.30
C THR A 87 -9.06 7.99 -7.47
N ALA A 88 -9.30 6.95 -8.26
CA ALA A 88 -10.29 7.00 -9.35
C ALA A 88 -11.72 7.22 -8.82
N SER A 89 -12.07 6.61 -7.68
CA SER A 89 -13.36 6.79 -7.03
C SER A 89 -13.51 8.19 -6.44
N GLU A 90 -12.46 8.71 -5.79
CA GLU A 90 -12.40 10.08 -5.30
C GLU A 90 -12.56 11.10 -6.43
N SER A 91 -11.87 10.91 -7.56
CA SER A 91 -12.01 11.77 -8.74
C SER A 91 -13.45 11.80 -9.23
N ARG A 92 -14.10 10.63 -9.37
CA ARG A 92 -15.51 10.57 -9.80
C ARG A 92 -16.46 11.30 -8.86
N ILE A 93 -16.25 11.17 -7.54
CA ILE A 93 -17.07 11.87 -6.55
C ILE A 93 -16.85 13.38 -6.67
N ARG A 94 -15.59 13.81 -6.69
CA ARG A 94 -15.22 15.23 -6.82
C ARG A 94 -15.74 15.85 -8.11
N ASP A 95 -15.62 15.15 -9.23
CA ASP A 95 -16.07 15.63 -10.54
C ASP A 95 -17.61 15.72 -10.59
N ALA A 96 -18.33 14.78 -9.96
CA ALA A 96 -19.79 14.84 -9.84
C ALA A 96 -20.25 16.01 -8.98
N ASP A 97 -19.58 16.26 -7.85
CA ASP A 97 -19.87 17.39 -6.97
C ASP A 97 -19.61 18.73 -7.66
N ILE A 98 -18.49 18.86 -8.38
CA ILE A 98 -18.17 20.04 -9.19
C ILE A 98 -19.22 20.26 -10.28
N ALA A 99 -19.65 19.20 -10.97
CA ALA A 99 -20.69 19.31 -11.99
C ALA A 99 -22.03 19.78 -11.40
N ALA A 100 -22.43 19.25 -10.24
CA ALA A 100 -23.66 19.66 -9.56
C ALA A 100 -23.60 21.13 -9.12
N GLU A 101 -22.48 21.56 -8.53
CA GLU A 101 -22.29 22.94 -8.09
C GLU A 101 -22.24 23.92 -9.27
N THR A 102 -21.56 23.54 -10.36
CA THR A 102 -21.52 24.34 -11.59
C THR A 102 -22.90 24.48 -12.22
N ALA A 103 -23.72 23.42 -12.21
CA ALA A 103 -25.10 23.49 -12.69
C ALA A 103 -25.97 24.40 -11.82
N ASN A 104 -25.79 24.37 -10.50
CA ASN A 104 -26.48 25.27 -9.57
C ASN A 104 -26.06 26.73 -9.76
N LEU A 105 -24.76 27.00 -9.89
CA LEU A 105 -24.22 28.32 -10.19
C LEU A 105 -24.77 28.85 -11.51
N THR A 106 -24.77 28.03 -12.56
CA THR A 106 -25.31 28.39 -13.88
C THR A 106 -26.80 28.69 -13.80
N ARG A 107 -27.58 27.86 -13.09
CA ARG A 107 -29.01 28.10 -12.84
C ARG A 107 -29.24 29.42 -12.12
N ALA A 108 -28.46 29.71 -11.09
CA ALA A 108 -28.55 30.96 -10.33
C ALA A 108 -28.23 32.17 -11.21
N GLN A 109 -27.19 32.10 -12.05
CA GLN A 109 -26.84 33.15 -13.00
C GLN A 109 -27.94 33.40 -14.03
N ILE A 110 -28.52 32.33 -14.60
CA ILE A 110 -29.66 32.43 -15.53
C ILE A 110 -30.86 33.08 -14.84
N LEU A 111 -31.18 32.69 -13.60
CA LEU A 111 -32.27 33.30 -12.83
C LEU A 111 -32.04 34.78 -12.55
N VAL A 112 -30.81 35.20 -12.26
CA VAL A 112 -30.47 36.61 -12.08
C VAL A 112 -30.66 37.39 -13.38
N GLN A 113 -30.15 36.88 -14.52
CA GLN A 113 -30.31 37.54 -15.83
C GLN A 113 -31.76 37.59 -16.29
N ALA A 114 -32.52 36.50 -16.07
CA ALA A 114 -33.95 36.45 -16.35
C ALA A 114 -34.72 37.41 -15.45
N GLY A 115 -34.41 37.45 -14.15
CA GLY A 115 -35.01 38.37 -13.18
C GLY A 115 -34.78 39.83 -13.58
N THR A 116 -33.57 40.21 -14.01
CA THR A 116 -33.29 41.57 -14.49
C THR A 116 -34.03 41.89 -15.79
N SER A 117 -34.17 40.93 -16.70
CA SER A 117 -34.89 41.12 -17.98
C SER A 117 -36.40 41.18 -17.79
N VAL A 118 -36.96 40.38 -16.88
CA VAL A 118 -38.36 40.43 -16.49
C VAL A 118 -38.67 41.72 -15.77
N LEU A 119 -37.80 42.19 -14.87
CA LEU A 119 -37.97 43.48 -14.19
C LEU A 119 -37.93 44.65 -15.18
N SER A 120 -37.04 44.62 -16.18
CA SER A 120 -37.00 45.66 -17.21
C SER A 120 -38.23 45.64 -18.11
N GLN A 121 -38.73 44.47 -18.52
CA GLN A 121 -40.00 44.35 -19.26
C GLN A 121 -41.21 44.77 -18.41
N ALA A 122 -41.26 44.37 -17.13
CA ALA A 122 -42.33 44.73 -16.22
C ALA A 122 -42.37 46.24 -15.94
N ASN A 123 -41.24 46.96 -15.99
CA ASN A 123 -41.21 48.42 -15.87
C ASN A 123 -41.71 49.15 -17.12
N LEU A 124 -41.61 48.54 -18.31
CA LEU A 124 -42.08 49.14 -19.57
C LEU A 124 -43.61 49.04 -19.75
N VAL A 125 -44.25 48.04 -19.15
CA VAL A 125 -45.71 47.80 -19.25
C VAL A 125 -46.55 48.93 -18.61
N PRO A 126 -46.27 49.40 -17.37
CA PRO A 126 -46.97 50.54 -16.79
C PRO A 126 -46.80 51.83 -17.59
N GLN A 127 -45.62 52.04 -18.17
CA GLN A 127 -45.28 53.26 -18.90
C GLN A 127 -45.99 53.34 -20.25
N SER A 128 -46.16 52.19 -20.91
CA SER A 128 -46.98 52.09 -22.12
C SER A 128 -48.47 52.19 -21.83
N ALA A 129 -48.95 51.70 -20.68
CA ALA A 129 -50.33 51.92 -20.24
C ALA A 129 -50.62 53.39 -19.92
N LEU A 130 -49.68 54.13 -19.32
CA LEU A 130 -49.82 55.57 -19.06
C LEU A 130 -49.84 56.40 -20.35
N ASN A 131 -49.05 56.02 -21.37
CA ASN A 131 -49.09 56.66 -22.68
C ASN A 131 -50.41 56.43 -23.46
N LEU A 132 -51.19 55.42 -23.09
CA LEU A 132 -52.52 55.15 -23.68
C LEU A 132 -53.66 55.86 -22.93
N LEU A 133 -53.38 56.47 -21.77
CA LEU A 133 -54.35 57.19 -20.95
C LEU A 133 -54.13 58.72 -20.96
N GLY A 134 -53.08 59.19 -21.62
CA GLY A 134 -52.73 60.61 -21.78
C GLY A 134 -53.09 61.18 -23.15
#